data_AF-A0A7C6EAX3-F1
#
_entry.id   AF-A0A7C6EAX3-F1
#
_cell.length_a   1.000
_cell.length_b   1.000
_cell.length_c   1.000
_cell.angle_alpha   90.00
_cell.angle_beta   90.00
_cell.angle_gamma   90.00
#
_symmetry.space_group_name_H-M   'P 1'
#
loop_
_entity.id
_entity.type
_entity.pdbx_description
1 polymer ?
#
loop_
_entity_poly.entity_id
_entity_poly.type
_entity_poly.pdbx_seq_one_letter_code
_entity_poly.pdbx_strand_id
1 'polypeptide(L)' 'MQGGVIFVRQGVDGTLCSHEVILSKPDDKDMEKILVNVKKFCSIFGYDCDKIISDEFVKITPKSKRPYGNLYIPGP' A
#
# COMPACT_ATOMS: atom_id res chain seq x y z
N MET A 1 2.96 -6.41 7.77
CA MET A 1 2.13 -6.81 6.60
C MET A 1 2.40 -8.25 6.18
N GLN A 2 1.53 -9.22 6.52
CA GLN A 2 1.75 -10.64 6.17
C GLN A 2 1.36 -11.00 4.72
N GLY A 3 0.48 -10.22 4.08
CA GLY A 3 0.03 -10.45 2.71
C GLY A 3 -0.73 -9.26 2.13
N GLY A 4 -1.03 -9.31 0.83
CA GLY A 4 -1.76 -8.26 0.10
C GLY A 4 -0.88 -7.13 -0.43
N VAL A 5 -1.50 -5.97 -0.64
CA VAL A 5 -0.85 -4.71 -1.05
C VAL A 5 -1.48 -3.56 -0.27
N ILE A 6 -0.67 -2.60 0.17
CA ILE A 6 -1.15 -1.34 0.75
C ILE A 6 -0.72 -0.21 -0.18
N PHE A 7 -1.62 0.73 -0.43
CA PHE A 7 -1.33 1.97 -1.15
C PHE A 7 -1.48 3.15 -0.20
N VAL A 8 -0.47 4.01 -0.13
CA VAL A 8 -0.44 5.18 0.75
C VAL A 8 -0.35 6.44 -0.09
N ARG A 9 -1.32 7.34 0.06
CA ARG A 9 -1.35 8.66 -0.60
C ARG A 9 -0.33 9.59 0.05
N GLN A 10 0.35 10.41 -0.74
CA GLN A 10 1.42 11.35 -0.34
C GLN A 10 2.69 10.67 0.20
N GLY A 11 2.82 9.36 -0.01
CA GLY A 11 3.97 8.59 0.40
C GLY A 11 3.95 8.16 1.87
N VAL A 12 5.06 7.55 2.29
CA VAL A 12 5.26 7.03 3.65
C VAL A 12 6.71 7.23 4.05
N ASP A 13 6.94 7.58 5.32
CA ASP A 13 8.28 7.59 5.87
C ASP A 13 8.79 6.14 5.99
N GLY A 14 9.88 5.83 5.29
CA GLY A 14 10.49 4.51 5.30
C GLY A 14 10.99 4.07 6.68
N THR A 15 11.27 5.01 7.59
CA THR A 15 11.67 4.68 8.97
C THR A 15 10.53 4.10 9.82
N LEU A 16 9.28 4.39 9.44
CA LEU A 16 8.08 3.81 10.05
C LEU A 16 7.73 2.43 9.47
N CYS A 17 8.45 1.99 8.44
CA CYS A 17 8.23 0.72 7.77
C CYS A 17 9.21 -0.34 8.28
N SER A 18 8.71 -1.55 8.51
CA SER A 18 9.55 -2.71 8.83
C SER A 18 10.46 -3.06 7.64
N HIS A 19 11.67 -3.56 7.91
CA HIS A 19 12.59 -4.08 6.87
C HIS A 19 12.03 -5.26 6.05
N GLU A 20 10.90 -5.81 6.48
CA GLU A 20 10.21 -6.93 5.85
C GLU A 20 9.17 -6.50 4.80
N VAL A 21 9.05 -5.20 4.53
CA VAL A 21 8.25 -4.65 3.43
C VAL A 21 9.11 -3.97 2.38
N ILE A 22 8.60 -3.91 1.16
CA ILE A 22 9.18 -3.20 0.03
C ILE A 22 8.30 -1.99 -0.27
N LEU A 23 8.94 -0.83 -0.44
CA LEU A 23 8.31 0.40 -0.92
C LEU A 23 8.62 0.55 -2.41
N SER A 24 7.60 0.75 -3.23
CA SER A 24 7.75 0.99 -4.66
C SER A 24 6.70 1.96 -5.19
N LYS A 25 6.86 2.43 -6.43
CA LYS A 25 5.78 3.15 -7.11
C LYS A 25 4.69 2.15 -7.58
N PRO A 26 3.40 2.52 -7.53
CA PRO A 26 2.33 1.77 -8.18
C PRO A 26 2.56 1.69 -9.69
N ASP A 27 2.21 0.56 -10.29
CA ASP A 27 2.12 0.44 -11.76
C ASP A 27 0.71 0.83 -12.25
N ASP A 28 0.49 0.80 -13.58
CA ASP A 28 -0.81 1.18 -14.17
C ASP A 28 -1.97 0.33 -13.64
N LYS A 29 -1.75 -0.98 -13.42
CA LYS A 29 -2.77 -1.90 -12.89
C LYS A 29 -3.08 -1.61 -11.42
N ASP A 30 -2.08 -1.18 -10.67
CA ASP A 30 -2.28 -0.70 -9.31
C ASP A 30 -3.07 0.60 -9.30
N MET A 31 -2.76 1.54 -10.21
CA MET A 31 -3.49 2.81 -10.33
C MET A 31 -4.96 2.60 -10.71
N GLU A 32 -5.27 1.62 -11.57
CA GLU A 32 -6.66 1.21 -11.85
C GLU A 32 -7.40 0.77 -10.57
N LYS A 33 -6.75 -0.06 -9.74
CA LYS A 33 -7.32 -0.51 -8.46
C LYS A 33 -7.49 0.65 -7.48
N ILE A 34 -6.50 1.54 -7.40
CA ILE A 34 -6.57 2.74 -6.55
C ILE A 34 -7.77 3.58 -6.99
N LEU A 35 -7.92 3.85 -8.29
CA LEU A 35 -9.01 4.66 -8.84
C LEU A 35 -10.39 4.08 -8.50
N VAL A 36 -10.59 2.77 -8.68
CA VAL A 36 -11.87 2.10 -8.35
C VAL A 36 -12.21 2.26 -6.87
N ASN A 37 -11.24 2.06 -5.99
CA ASN A 37 -11.45 2.17 -4.54
C ASN A 37 -11.64 3.63 -4.08
N VAL A 38 -10.87 4.57 -4.65
CA VAL A 38 -11.00 6.01 -4.37
C VAL A 38 -12.35 6.53 -4.85
N LYS A 39 -12.81 6.15 -6.04
CA LYS A 39 -14.16 6.52 -6.52
C LYS A 39 -15.24 6.04 -5.57
N LYS A 40 -15.15 4.80 -5.10
CA LYS A 40 -16.09 4.25 -4.13
C LYS A 40 -16.05 5.02 -2.80
N PHE A 41 -14.87 5.31 -2.29
CA PHE A 41 -14.68 6.13 -1.09
C PHE A 41 -15.32 7.52 -1.27
N CYS A 42 -15.01 8.21 -2.36
CA CYS A 42 -15.55 9.54 -2.67
C CYS A 42 -17.07 9.55 -2.76
N SER A 43 -17.67 8.52 -3.38
CA SER A 43 -19.12 8.38 -3.46
C SER A 43 -19.79 8.18 -2.10
N ILE A 44 -19.11 7.54 -1.15
CA ILE A 44 -19.66 7.28 0.19
C ILE A 44 -19.52 8.51 1.09
N PHE A 45 -18.40 9.21 0.99
CA PHE A 45 -18.03 10.26 1.94
C PHE A 45 -18.09 11.68 1.37
N GLY A 46 -18.40 11.86 0.08
CA GLY A 46 -18.55 13.15 -0.57
C GLY A 46 -17.24 13.88 -0.87
N TYR A 47 -16.13 13.16 -1.02
CA TYR A 47 -14.83 13.74 -1.40
C TYR A 47 -14.67 13.89 -2.92
N ASP A 48 -13.72 14.74 -3.32
CA ASP A 48 -13.32 14.94 -4.71
C ASP A 48 -12.31 13.87 -5.14
N CYS A 49 -12.73 12.99 -6.05
CA CYS A 49 -11.92 11.89 -6.54
C CYS A 49 -10.69 12.37 -7.33
N ASP A 50 -10.84 13.42 -8.13
CA ASP A 50 -9.77 13.90 -9.00
C ASP A 50 -8.64 14.54 -8.20
N LYS A 51 -8.99 15.20 -7.09
CA LYS A 51 -8.00 15.69 -6.11
C LYS A 51 -7.24 14.57 -5.40
N ILE A 52 -7.88 13.44 -5.12
CA ILE A 52 -7.22 12.33 -4.43
C ILE A 52 -6.32 11.54 -5.37
N ILE A 53 -6.78 11.29 -6.61
CA ILE A 53 -6.04 10.46 -7.56
C ILE A 53 -4.83 11.18 -8.18
N SER A 54 -4.83 12.52 -8.17
CA SER A 54 -3.70 13.33 -8.67
C SER A 54 -2.52 13.38 -7.70
N ASP A 55 -2.70 12.99 -6.45
CA ASP A 55 -1.61 12.86 -5.48
C ASP A 55 -0.69 11.67 -5.82
N GLU A 56 0.55 11.73 -5.36
CA GLU A 56 1.45 10.58 -5.43
C GLU A 56 0.99 9.45 -4.51
N PHE A 57 1.21 8.21 -4.95
CA PHE A 57 0.95 7.01 -4.17
C PHE A 57 2.23 6.19 -4.03
N VAL A 58 2.39 5.55 -2.87
CA VAL A 58 3.42 4.54 -2.61
C VAL A 58 2.76 3.20 -2.39
N LYS A 59 3.30 2.18 -3.06
CA LYS A 59 2.93 0.78 -2.91
C LYS A 59 3.81 0.13 -1.85
N ILE A 60 3.18 -0.55 -0.91
CA ILE A 60 3.84 -1.35 0.12
C ILE A 60 3.46 -2.82 -0.08
N THR A 61 4.46 -3.68 -0.23
CA THR A 61 4.28 -5.14 -0.37
C THR A 61 5.17 -5.90 0.59
N PRO A 62 4.80 -7.13 1.00
CA PRO A 62 5.69 -7.97 1.78
C PRO A 62 6.89 -8.40 0.95
N LYS A 63 8.08 -8.43 1.57
CA LYS A 63 9.33 -8.83 0.92
C LYS A 63 9.39 -10.32 0.56
N SER A 64 8.64 -11.15 1.28
CA SER A 64 8.59 -12.60 1.07
C SER A 64 7.20 -13.16 1.35
N LYS A 65 7.02 -14.48 1.16
CA LYS A 65 5.79 -15.19 1.54
C LYS A 65 5.62 -15.30 3.07
N ARG A 66 6.69 -15.09 3.85
CA ARG A 66 6.70 -15.14 5.33
C ARG A 66 7.53 -13.99 5.89
N PRO A 67 7.12 -12.73 5.70
CA PRO A 67 7.90 -11.56 6.08
C PRO A 67 8.18 -11.52 7.59
N TYR A 68 7.33 -12.12 8.41
CA TYR A 68 7.52 -12.17 9.87
C TYR A 68 7.68 -13.60 10.39
N GLY A 69 8.06 -14.55 9.53
CA GLY A 69 8.14 -15.97 9.90
C GLY A 69 8.98 -16.21 11.16
N ASN A 70 10.13 -15.53 11.26
CA ASN A 70 11.06 -15.63 12.38
C ASN A 70 10.51 -15.06 13.71
N LEU A 71 9.51 -14.18 13.67
CA LEU A 71 8.86 -13.68 14.89
C LEU A 71 7.92 -14.71 15.51
N TYR A 72 7.30 -15.57 14.69
CA TYR A 72 6.32 -16.56 15.14
C TYR A 72 6.92 -17.95 15.35
N ILE A 73 7.86 -18.32 14.49
CA ILE A 73 8.57 -19.60 14.54
C ILE A 73 10.04 -19.26 14.32
N PRO A 74 10.77 -18.89 15.39
CA PRO A 74 12.21 -18.72 15.30
C PRO A 74 12.82 -20.01 14.76
N GLY A 75 13.64 -19.90 13.71
CA GLY A 75 14.41 -21.04 13.22
C GLY A 75 15.41 -21.53 14.28
N PRO A 76 15.94 -22.77 14.14
CA PRO A 76 17.05 -23.22 14.97
C PRO A 76 18.28 -22.32 14.84
#